data_AF-A0A954M2R4-F1
#
_entry.id   AF-A0A954M2R4-F1
#
_cell.length_a   1.000
_cell.length_b   1.000
_cell.length_c   1.000
_cell.angle_alpha   90.00
_cell.angle_beta   90.00
_cell.angle_gamma   90.00
#
_symmetry.space_group_name_H-M   'P 1'
#
loop_
_entity.id
_entity.type
_entity.pdbx_description
1 polymer ?
#
loop_
_entity_poly.entity_id
_entity_poly.type
_entity_poly.pdbx_seq_one_letter_code
_entity_poly.pdbx_strand_id
1 'polypeptide(L)'
;MTATSSSPSDSAGPVAGNAQLPPEFADLPIVASCTDCGACCSRQGAPPDYVALERNLHFRNDPSFADDAERLDQLPDVARELLQLYLDESAAGTRPTDSACVWLDSESLQCRFYEWRPSTCRVFELNSPGCLIYRRLCGIN
;
A
#
# COMPACT_ATOMS: atom_id res chain seq x y z
N MET A 1 48.33 -16.80 32.54
CA MET A 1 48.74 -15.52 31.93
C MET A 1 47.61 -15.09 31.01
N THR A 2 47.10 -13.89 31.28
CA THR A 2 45.88 -13.24 30.80
C THR A 2 46.01 -12.59 29.42
N ALA A 3 44.85 -12.18 28.89
CA ALA A 3 44.55 -11.36 27.69
C ALA A 3 44.21 -12.20 26.43
N THR A 4 43.17 -11.91 25.64
CA THR A 4 42.52 -10.62 25.37
C THR A 4 41.10 -10.80 24.80
N SER A 5 40.17 -10.03 25.36
CA SER A 5 39.03 -9.31 24.78
C SER A 5 38.46 -9.69 23.40
N SER A 6 37.12 -9.83 23.32
CA SER A 6 36.35 -9.56 22.11
C SER A 6 34.95 -9.02 22.44
N SER A 7 34.77 -7.77 22.02
CA SER A 7 33.56 -7.04 21.59
C SER A 7 32.33 -6.90 22.51
N PRO A 8 31.86 -5.66 22.78
CA PRO A 8 30.52 -5.43 23.31
C PRO A 8 29.47 -5.56 22.21
N SER A 9 28.40 -6.29 22.51
CA SER A 9 27.17 -6.34 21.72
C SER A 9 26.47 -4.99 21.79
N ASP A 10 26.43 -4.28 20.65
CA ASP A 10 25.62 -3.09 20.49
C ASP A 10 24.14 -3.45 20.71
N SER A 11 23.59 -2.82 21.74
CA SER A 11 22.18 -2.89 22.08
C SER A 11 21.41 -2.02 21.09
N ALA A 12 20.51 -2.64 20.32
CA ALA A 12 19.54 -1.93 19.50
C ALA A 12 18.63 -1.09 20.40
N GLY A 13 18.94 0.21 20.50
CA GLY A 13 18.03 1.20 21.08
C GLY A 13 16.81 1.43 20.18
N PRO A 14 15.69 1.94 20.73
CA PRO A 14 14.47 2.14 19.96
C PRO A 14 14.65 3.32 18.98
N VAL A 15 14.46 3.07 17.69
CA VAL A 15 14.35 4.13 16.67
C VAL A 15 12.99 4.82 16.82
N ALA A 16 12.87 5.69 17.81
CA ALA A 16 11.84 6.72 17.85
C ALA A 16 12.38 7.96 17.11
N GLY A 17 12.34 7.91 15.78
CA GLY A 17 12.72 9.03 14.94
C GLY A 17 11.48 9.82 14.54
N ASN A 18 11.24 10.96 15.19
CA ASN A 18 10.38 12.02 14.67
C ASN A 18 10.93 12.46 13.31
N ALA A 19 10.48 11.85 12.22
CA ALA A 19 10.70 12.38 10.89
C ALA A 19 9.83 13.63 10.77
N GLN A 20 10.44 14.81 10.95
CA GLN A 20 9.76 16.09 10.73
C GLN A 20 9.23 16.07 9.29
N LEU A 21 7.91 16.23 9.13
CA LEU A 21 7.28 16.30 7.81
C LEU A 21 7.87 17.47 7.02
N PRO A 22 8.14 17.30 5.71
CA PRO A 22 8.54 18.40 4.85
C PRO A 22 7.56 19.58 4.98
N PRO A 23 8.05 20.84 4.96
CA PRO A 23 7.24 22.02 5.25
C PRO A 23 6.04 22.17 4.29
N GLU A 24 6.12 21.61 3.09
CA GLU A 24 5.04 21.61 2.12
C GLU A 24 3.82 20.76 2.51
N PHE A 25 3.90 19.97 3.59
CA PHE A 25 2.81 19.17 4.14
C PHE A 25 2.38 19.61 5.54
N ALA A 26 2.97 20.69 6.08
CA ALA A 26 2.72 21.15 7.46
C ALA A 26 1.26 21.54 7.72
N ASP A 27 0.51 21.89 6.69
CA ASP A 27 -0.88 22.34 6.79
C ASP A 27 -1.91 21.19 6.72
N LEU A 28 -1.50 19.96 6.39
CA LEU A 28 -2.42 18.83 6.26
C LEU A 28 -2.82 18.29 7.64
N PRO A 29 -4.13 18.12 7.94
CA PRO A 29 -4.56 17.60 9.23
C PRO A 29 -4.07 16.16 9.40
N ILE A 30 -3.57 15.83 10.59
CA ILE A 30 -3.22 14.45 10.94
C ILE A 30 -4.51 13.62 11.03
N VAL A 31 -4.59 12.54 10.27
CA VAL A 31 -5.76 11.64 10.28
C VAL A 31 -5.50 10.40 11.11
N ALA A 32 -6.53 9.92 11.81
CA ALA A 32 -6.47 8.71 12.63
C ALA A 32 -6.89 7.43 11.88
N SER A 33 -7.50 7.58 10.69
CA SER A 33 -8.00 6.46 9.88
C SER A 33 -8.06 6.81 8.39
N CYS A 34 -8.21 5.78 7.55
CA CYS A 34 -8.49 5.92 6.10
C CYS A 34 -9.99 6.08 5.78
N THR A 35 -10.87 6.08 6.78
CA THR A 35 -12.33 5.99 6.60
C THR A 35 -12.94 7.20 5.90
N ASP A 36 -12.20 8.31 5.82
CA ASP A 36 -12.77 9.62 5.51
C ASP A 36 -12.16 10.24 4.24
N CYS A 37 -11.11 9.63 3.67
CA CYS A 37 -10.37 10.24 2.56
C CYS A 37 -10.23 9.36 1.32
N GLY A 38 -10.04 8.04 1.47
CA GLY A 38 -9.81 7.13 0.34
C GLY A 38 -8.69 7.54 -0.63
N ALA A 39 -7.79 8.46 -0.23
CA ALA A 39 -6.99 9.25 -1.17
C ALA A 39 -5.98 8.45 -2.00
N CYS A 40 -5.37 7.41 -1.40
CA CYS A 40 -4.52 6.50 -2.17
C CYS A 40 -5.38 5.60 -3.08
N CYS A 41 -6.50 5.10 -2.56
CA CYS A 41 -7.40 4.24 -3.30
C CYS A 41 -8.06 4.95 -4.50
N SER A 42 -8.28 6.26 -4.45
CA SER A 42 -8.90 7.02 -5.56
C SER A 42 -7.99 7.18 -6.78
N ARG A 43 -6.69 6.85 -6.68
CA ARG A 43 -5.72 7.03 -7.77
C ARG A 43 -4.87 5.80 -8.11
N GLN A 44 -5.00 4.71 -7.36
CA GLN A 44 -4.12 3.54 -7.48
C GLN A 44 -4.54 2.56 -8.60
N GLY A 45 -5.77 2.63 -9.10
CA GLY A 45 -6.31 1.77 -10.16
C GLY A 45 -6.71 0.35 -9.71
N ALA A 46 -5.84 -0.34 -8.97
CA ALA A 46 -6.08 -1.65 -8.38
C ALA A 46 -5.09 -1.95 -7.23
N PRO A 47 -5.26 -3.02 -6.45
CA PRO A 47 -4.32 -3.36 -5.38
C PRO A 47 -2.90 -3.65 -5.95
N PRO A 48 -1.86 -2.90 -5.53
CA PRO A 48 -0.58 -2.83 -6.27
C PRO A 48 0.21 -4.15 -6.32
N ASP A 49 0.36 -4.87 -5.20
CA ASP A 49 1.16 -6.11 -5.21
C ASP A 49 0.44 -7.23 -5.96
N TYR A 50 -0.88 -7.23 -6.00
CA TYR A 50 -1.64 -8.18 -6.82
C TYR A 50 -1.50 -7.88 -8.31
N VAL A 51 -1.48 -6.60 -8.69
CA VAL A 51 -1.13 -6.21 -10.06
C VAL A 51 0.29 -6.65 -10.41
N ALA A 52 1.25 -6.51 -9.50
CA ALA A 52 2.62 -6.97 -9.71
C ALA A 52 2.67 -8.50 -9.93
N LEU A 53 2.03 -9.27 -9.03
CA LEU A 53 1.98 -10.74 -9.08
C LEU A 53 1.32 -11.28 -10.35
N GLU A 54 0.25 -10.64 -10.83
CA GLU A 54 -0.44 -11.06 -12.06
C GLU A 54 0.31 -10.66 -13.33
N ARG A 55 1.07 -9.56 -13.32
CA ARG A 55 1.82 -9.10 -14.49
C ARG A 55 3.17 -9.78 -14.66
N ASN A 56 3.76 -10.28 -13.57
CA ASN A 56 5.10 -10.85 -13.61
C ASN A 56 5.19 -12.11 -12.75
N LEU A 57 5.22 -13.26 -13.44
CA LEU A 57 5.35 -14.58 -12.81
C LEU A 57 6.62 -14.73 -11.96
N HIS A 58 7.65 -13.90 -12.16
CA HIS A 58 8.83 -13.90 -11.30
C HIS A 58 8.47 -13.61 -9.83
N PHE A 59 7.55 -12.67 -9.59
CA PHE A 59 7.16 -12.31 -8.23
C PHE A 59 6.40 -13.44 -7.51
N ARG A 60 5.75 -14.36 -8.23
CA ARG A 60 5.12 -15.54 -7.60
C ARG A 60 6.14 -16.48 -6.94
N ASN A 61 7.39 -16.45 -7.40
CA ASN A 61 8.47 -17.26 -6.83
C ASN A 61 9.36 -16.47 -5.87
N ASP A 62 9.10 -15.18 -5.67
CA ASP A 62 9.86 -14.33 -4.78
C ASP A 62 9.33 -14.48 -3.34
N PRO A 63 10.18 -14.88 -2.37
CA PRO A 63 9.76 -15.01 -0.98
C PRO A 63 9.17 -13.73 -0.37
N SER A 64 9.55 -12.55 -0.86
CA SER A 64 9.01 -11.27 -0.38
C SER A 64 7.52 -11.07 -0.71
N PHE A 65 6.98 -11.83 -1.66
CA PHE A 65 5.56 -11.79 -2.05
C PHE A 65 4.77 -13.03 -1.59
N ALA A 66 5.38 -13.94 -0.82
CA ALA A 66 4.74 -15.23 -0.47
C ALA A 66 3.35 -15.04 0.17
N ASP A 67 3.24 -14.13 1.15
CA ASP A 67 1.98 -13.83 1.82
C ASP A 67 0.93 -13.19 0.88
N ASP A 68 1.38 -12.38 -0.08
CA ASP A 68 0.50 -11.79 -1.08
C ASP A 68 0.04 -12.82 -2.10
N ALA A 69 0.91 -13.73 -2.52
CA ALA A 69 0.56 -14.81 -3.42
C ALA A 69 -0.49 -15.74 -2.78
N GLU A 70 -0.31 -16.11 -1.52
CA GLU A 70 -1.29 -16.92 -0.79
C GLU A 70 -2.65 -16.20 -0.68
N ARG A 71 -2.65 -14.92 -0.28
CA ARG A 71 -3.89 -14.14 -0.20
C ARG A 71 -4.55 -13.95 -1.56
N LEU A 72 -3.77 -13.79 -2.62
CA LEU A 72 -4.25 -13.70 -4.00
C LEU A 72 -4.96 -14.99 -4.43
N ASP A 73 -4.39 -16.14 -4.09
CA ASP A 73 -4.99 -17.45 -4.39
C ASP A 73 -6.29 -17.68 -3.61
N GLN A 74 -6.43 -17.06 -2.43
CA GLN A 74 -7.61 -17.18 -1.56
C GLN A 74 -8.65 -16.07 -1.73
N LEU A 75 -8.46 -15.12 -2.66
CA LEU A 75 -9.40 -14.01 -2.85
C LEU A 75 -10.84 -14.48 -3.08
N PRO A 76 -11.84 -13.78 -2.51
CA PRO A 76 -13.24 -13.94 -2.89
C PRO A 76 -13.41 -13.72 -4.40
N ASP A 77 -14.29 -14.51 -5.03
CA ASP A 77 -14.51 -14.47 -6.49
C ASP A 77 -14.78 -13.06 -7.01
N VAL A 78 -15.65 -12.30 -6.35
CA VAL A 78 -15.97 -10.92 -6.73
C VAL A 78 -14.74 -10.01 -6.68
N ALA A 79 -13.84 -10.19 -5.70
CA ALA A 79 -12.62 -9.39 -5.60
C ALA A 79 -11.65 -9.71 -6.75
N ARG A 80 -11.56 -11.00 -7.11
CA ARG A 80 -10.75 -11.51 -8.22
C ARG A 80 -11.28 -11.03 -9.57
N GLU A 81 -12.59 -11.11 -9.79
CA GLU A 81 -13.23 -10.63 -11.02
C GLU A 81 -12.97 -9.14 -11.26
N LEU A 82 -13.07 -8.31 -10.21
CA LEU A 82 -12.78 -6.88 -10.28
C LEU A 82 -11.30 -6.60 -10.59
N LEU A 83 -10.39 -7.37 -10.00
CA LEU A 83 -8.96 -7.29 -10.31
C LEU A 83 -8.70 -7.69 -11.77
N GLN A 84 -9.32 -8.77 -12.25
CA GLN A 84 -9.17 -9.21 -13.64
C GLN A 84 -9.69 -8.16 -14.61
N LEU A 85 -10.85 -7.56 -14.35
CA LEU A 85 -11.40 -6.48 -15.15
C LEU A 85 -10.40 -5.31 -15.28
N TYR A 86 -9.79 -4.90 -14.17
CA TYR A 86 -8.74 -3.87 -14.20
C TYR A 86 -7.56 -4.27 -15.11
N LEU A 87 -7.09 -5.52 -14.98
CA LEU A 87 -5.95 -6.01 -15.75
C LEU A 87 -6.26 -6.00 -17.25
N ASP A 88 -7.44 -6.46 -17.64
CA ASP A 88 -7.91 -6.50 -19.03
C ASP A 88 -8.05 -5.08 -19.60
N GLU A 89 -8.72 -4.17 -18.89
CA GLU A 89 -8.90 -2.79 -19.32
C GLU A 89 -7.56 -2.05 -19.44
N SER A 90 -6.65 -2.28 -18.49
CA SER A 90 -5.31 -1.70 -18.49
C SER A 90 -4.45 -2.24 -19.62
N ALA A 91 -4.52 -3.55 -19.92
CA ALA A 91 -3.82 -4.15 -21.04
C ALA A 91 -4.36 -3.65 -22.39
N ALA A 92 -5.67 -3.39 -22.48
CA ALA A 92 -6.30 -2.78 -23.64
C ALA A 92 -6.06 -1.26 -23.76
N GLY A 93 -5.45 -0.62 -22.74
CA GLY A 93 -5.23 0.83 -22.72
C GLY A 93 -6.53 1.65 -22.57
N THR A 94 -7.60 1.03 -22.12
CA THR A 94 -8.94 1.65 -22.01
C THR A 94 -9.19 2.31 -20.65
N ARG A 95 -8.35 2.00 -19.65
CA ARG A 95 -8.43 2.58 -18.31
C ARG A 95 -7.34 3.62 -18.08
N PRO A 96 -7.66 4.81 -17.51
CA PRO A 96 -6.67 5.78 -17.09
C PRO A 96 -5.71 5.23 -16.02
N THR A 97 -4.45 5.64 -16.10
CA THR A 97 -3.39 5.21 -15.17
C THR A 97 -3.60 5.67 -13.74
N ASP A 98 -4.32 6.78 -13.53
CA ASP A 98 -4.63 7.38 -12.24
C ASP A 98 -6.09 7.19 -11.82
N SER A 99 -6.74 6.14 -12.34
CA SER A 99 -8.11 5.79 -12.00
C SER A 99 -8.25 5.29 -10.56
N ALA A 100 -9.49 5.31 -10.05
CA ALA A 100 -9.80 4.72 -8.76
C ALA A 100 -9.50 3.22 -8.74
N CYS A 101 -9.09 2.74 -7.57
CA CYS A 101 -8.94 1.33 -7.26
C CYS A 101 -10.26 0.60 -7.49
N VAL A 102 -10.24 -0.51 -8.23
CA VAL A 102 -11.43 -1.36 -8.43
C VAL A 102 -12.06 -1.91 -7.14
N TRP A 103 -11.33 -1.84 -6.03
CA TRP A 103 -11.82 -2.23 -4.70
C TRP A 103 -12.30 -1.06 -3.85
N LEU A 104 -12.19 0.18 -4.32
CA LEU A 104 -12.76 1.34 -3.64
C LEU A 104 -14.29 1.29 -3.74
N ASP A 105 -14.95 1.44 -2.61
CA ASP A 105 -16.34 1.87 -2.56
C ASP A 105 -16.39 3.39 -2.70
N SER A 106 -17.00 3.88 -3.78
CA SER A 106 -17.08 5.32 -4.05
C SER A 106 -18.01 6.07 -3.11
N GLU A 107 -18.97 5.39 -2.46
CA GLU A 107 -19.91 6.05 -1.54
C GLU A 107 -19.29 6.24 -0.16
N SER A 108 -18.68 5.17 0.39
CA SER A 108 -18.07 5.21 1.73
C SER A 108 -16.59 5.64 1.72
N LEU A 109 -15.95 5.70 0.55
CA LEU A 109 -14.50 5.90 0.38
C LEU A 109 -13.62 4.84 1.04
N GLN A 110 -14.18 3.66 1.33
CA GLN A 110 -13.49 2.56 1.99
C GLN A 110 -13.19 1.41 1.03
N CYS A 111 -12.24 0.55 1.40
CA CYS A 111 -11.95 -0.65 0.62
C CYS A 111 -13.03 -1.71 0.87
N ARG A 112 -13.68 -2.18 -0.21
CA ARG A 112 -14.69 -3.25 -0.20
C ARG A 112 -14.13 -4.59 0.29
N PHE A 113 -12.82 -4.79 0.18
CA PHE A 113 -12.13 -6.02 0.55
C PHE A 113 -10.96 -5.73 1.51
N TYR A 114 -11.24 -4.95 2.56
CA TYR A 114 -10.23 -4.47 3.51
C TYR A 114 -9.35 -5.58 4.10
N GLU A 115 -9.96 -6.71 4.48
CA GLU A 115 -9.28 -7.88 5.03
C GLU A 115 -8.49 -8.69 4.00
N TRP A 116 -8.62 -8.37 2.72
CA TRP A 116 -7.92 -9.02 1.61
C TRP A 116 -6.88 -8.11 0.95
N ARG A 117 -6.58 -6.96 1.55
CA ARG A 117 -5.58 -6.03 0.99
C ARG A 117 -4.20 -6.69 0.86
N PRO A 118 -3.42 -6.32 -0.18
CA PRO A 118 -2.02 -6.72 -0.30
C PRO A 118 -1.15 -6.11 0.80
N SER A 119 0.07 -6.63 0.98
CA SER A 119 1.02 -6.21 2.01
C SER A 119 1.27 -4.70 1.93
N THR A 120 1.58 -4.18 0.74
CA THR A 120 1.77 -2.74 0.50
C THR A 120 0.60 -1.91 1.03
N CYS A 121 -0.64 -2.35 0.82
CA CYS A 121 -1.82 -1.64 1.31
C CYS A 121 -2.04 -1.76 2.83
N ARG A 122 -1.50 -2.78 3.49
CA ARG A 122 -1.61 -2.98 4.95
C ARG A 122 -0.58 -2.18 5.72
N VAL A 123 0.64 -2.16 5.21
CA VAL A 123 1.78 -1.48 5.85
C VAL A 123 1.85 0.00 5.48
N PHE A 124 0.99 0.47 4.58
CA PHE A 124 0.93 1.88 4.20
C PHE A 124 0.58 2.75 5.42
N GLU A 125 1.58 3.46 5.92
CA GLU A 125 1.48 4.23 7.16
C GLU A 125 0.66 5.53 6.95
N LEU A 126 -0.29 5.75 7.85
CA LEU A 126 -1.09 6.97 7.91
C LEU A 126 -0.18 8.19 8.14
N ASN A 127 -0.43 9.28 7.41
CA ASN A 127 0.36 10.51 7.50
C ASN A 127 1.84 10.37 7.10
N SER A 128 2.24 9.23 6.54
CA SER A 128 3.53 9.10 5.86
C SER A 128 3.64 10.09 4.69
N PRO A 129 4.85 10.41 4.21
CA PRO A 129 5.02 11.25 3.02
C PRO A 129 4.18 10.77 1.82
N GLY A 130 4.07 9.45 1.61
CA GLY A 130 3.21 8.88 0.58
C GLY A 130 1.72 9.20 0.78
N CYS A 131 1.22 9.07 2.02
CA CYS A 131 -0.16 9.41 2.37
C CYS A 131 -0.46 10.89 2.08
N LEU A 132 0.46 11.78 2.47
CA LEU A 132 0.32 13.23 2.30
C LEU A 132 0.34 13.63 0.81
N ILE A 133 1.20 12.99 0.01
CA ILE A 133 1.22 13.16 -1.44
C ILE A 133 -0.15 12.81 -2.04
N TYR A 134 -0.71 11.64 -1.73
CA TYR A 134 -2.02 11.24 -2.28
C TYR A 134 -3.15 12.17 -1.86
N ARG A 135 -3.17 12.62 -0.60
CA ARG A 135 -4.17 13.58 -0.10
C ARG A 135 -4.10 14.89 -0.87
N ARG A 136 -2.90 15.44 -1.06
CA ARG A 136 -2.70 16.66 -1.86
C ARG A 136 -3.10 16.48 -3.32
N LEU A 137 -2.77 15.34 -3.92
CA LEU A 137 -3.17 15.01 -5.29
C LEU A 137 -4.70 14.92 -5.45
N CYS A 138 -5.42 14.64 -4.36
CA CYS A 138 -6.88 14.64 -4.32
C CYS A 138 -7.48 15.99 -3.87
N GLY A 139 -6.66 17.02 -3.65
CA GLY A 139 -7.10 18.33 -3.17
C GLY A 139 -7.57 18.34 -1.72
N ILE A 140 -7.22 17.33 -0.92
CA ILE A 140 -7.51 17.25 0.51
C ILE A 140 -6.44 18.07 1.22
N ASN A 141 -6.85 19.21 1.79
CA ASN A 141 -6.01 20.15 2.53
C ASN A 141 -6.39 20.17 4.01
#